data_AF-A0A974BI96-F1
#
_entry.id   AF-A0A974BI96-F1
#
_cell.length_a   1.000
_cell.length_b   1.000
_cell.length_c   1.000
_cell.angle_alpha   90.00
_cell.angle_beta   90.00
_cell.angle_gamma   90.00
#
_symmetry.space_group_name_H-M   'P 1'
#
loop_
_entity.id
_entity.type
_entity.pdbx_description
1 polymer ?
#
loop_
_entity_poly.entity_id
_entity_poly.type
_entity_poly.pdbx_seq_one_letter_code
_entity_poly.pdbx_strand_id
1 'polypeptide(L)'
;MKKICVKYAMFYNKVQERYGYVFQNRFRSEAIENEKYLYGALRYVHNNPVNAYITNDFLTYKWSSINEYMNEKPEIICCKYKNDILNSFGNIDEFIKFHSLYDNNIYIDTIEEESVNIEKVIQNTIEQYAVKNNLLDAKDFTHAHKERLARIVINLNLITINRIAELCNLSSNRVKMLSKENAKTSE
;
A
#
# COMPACT_ATOMS: atom_id res chain seq x y z
N MET A 1 6.15 0.97 -22.57
CA MET A 1 6.00 -0.46 -22.22
C MET A 1 5.74 -1.42 -23.38
N LYS A 2 4.80 -1.16 -24.31
CA LYS A 2 4.45 -2.10 -25.42
C LYS A 2 5.65 -2.74 -26.13
N LYS A 3 6.64 -1.95 -26.57
CA LYS A 3 7.83 -2.46 -27.29
C LYS A 3 8.64 -3.49 -26.48
N ILE A 4 8.82 -3.24 -25.18
CA ILE A 4 9.60 -4.11 -24.28
C ILE A 4 8.84 -5.42 -24.05
N CYS A 5 7.55 -5.34 -23.70
CA CYS A 5 6.71 -6.51 -23.48
C CYS A 5 6.62 -7.39 -24.74
N VAL A 6 6.46 -6.80 -25.92
CA VAL A 6 6.42 -7.58 -27.18
C VAL A 6 7.73 -8.31 -27.42
N LYS A 7 8.87 -7.63 -27.29
CA LYS A 7 10.18 -8.26 -27.47
C LYS A 7 10.41 -9.40 -26.46
N TYR A 8 10.07 -9.18 -25.19
CA TYR A 8 10.20 -10.21 -24.17
C TYR A 8 9.27 -11.40 -24.43
N ALA A 9 8.01 -11.17 -24.78
CA ALA A 9 7.05 -12.24 -25.05
C ALA A 9 7.50 -13.10 -26.25
N MET A 10 7.99 -12.48 -27.32
CA MET A 10 8.56 -13.20 -28.47
C MET A 10 9.76 -14.05 -28.07
N PHE A 11 10.68 -13.49 -27.28
CA PHE A 11 11.85 -14.21 -26.76
C PHE A 11 11.45 -15.39 -25.87
N TYR A 12 10.60 -15.14 -24.86
CA TYR A 12 10.14 -16.15 -23.91
C TYR A 12 9.42 -17.30 -24.62
N ASN A 13 8.49 -17.00 -25.53
CA ASN A 13 7.78 -18.02 -26.30
C ASN A 13 8.74 -18.87 -27.16
N LYS A 14 9.75 -18.25 -27.77
CA LYS A 14 10.78 -18.96 -28.54
C LYS A 14 11.60 -19.90 -27.67
N VAL A 15 12.04 -19.45 -26.49
CA VAL A 15 12.86 -20.25 -25.56
C VAL A 15 12.07 -21.38 -24.91
N GLN A 16 10.79 -21.15 -24.62
CA GLN A 16 9.90 -22.12 -23.97
C GLN A 16 9.08 -22.96 -24.96
N GLU A 17 9.38 -22.86 -26.27
CA GLU A 17 8.69 -23.58 -27.35
C GLU A 17 7.16 -23.53 -27.29
N ARG A 18 6.62 -22.36 -26.89
CA ARG A 18 5.18 -22.16 -26.70
C ARG A 18 4.63 -21.08 -27.61
N TYR A 19 3.30 -21.03 -27.70
CA TYR A 19 2.56 -20.00 -28.43
C TYR A 19 1.60 -19.25 -27.48
N GLY A 20 1.12 -18.09 -27.93
CA GLY A 20 0.11 -17.31 -27.22
C GLY A 20 0.67 -16.22 -26.30
N TYR A 21 -0.22 -15.68 -25.46
CA TYR A 21 0.07 -14.54 -24.59
C TYR A 21 0.96 -14.94 -23.39
N VAL A 22 1.95 -14.11 -23.09
CA VAL A 22 2.84 -14.24 -21.92
C VAL A 22 2.35 -13.37 -20.75
N PHE A 23 1.80 -12.20 -21.06
CA PHE A 23 1.30 -11.26 -20.06
C PHE A 23 -0.23 -11.34 -20.00
N GLN A 24 -0.78 -11.39 -18.79
CA GLN A 24 -2.22 -11.55 -18.56
C GLN A 24 -3.01 -10.25 -18.83
N ASN A 25 -2.40 -9.08 -18.57
CA ASN A 25 -3.05 -7.78 -18.69
C ASN A 25 -2.15 -6.73 -19.35
N ARG A 26 -2.76 -5.60 -19.74
CA ARG A 26 -2.00 -4.41 -20.19
C ARG A 26 -1.27 -3.77 -19.01
N PHE A 27 -0.09 -3.23 -19.28
CA PHE A 27 0.65 -2.40 -18.32
C PHE A 27 -0.19 -1.21 -17.87
N ARG A 28 -0.23 -0.97 -16.55
CA ARG A 28 -0.86 0.19 -15.92
C ARG A 28 0.22 1.16 -15.44
N SER A 29 -0.11 2.44 -15.34
CA SER A 29 0.78 3.47 -14.83
C SER A 29 0.01 4.50 -14.03
N GLU A 30 0.56 4.89 -12.89
CA GLU A 30 0.10 6.00 -12.07
C GLU A 30 1.20 7.06 -11.99
N ALA A 31 0.82 8.34 -11.97
CA ALA A 31 1.77 9.41 -11.75
C ALA A 31 2.14 9.49 -10.27
N ILE A 32 3.43 9.63 -9.98
CA ILE A 32 3.90 9.96 -8.63
C ILE A 32 3.90 11.47 -8.50
N GLU A 33 2.94 12.01 -7.74
CA GLU A 33 2.72 13.46 -7.65
C GLU A 33 3.36 14.12 -6.42
N ASN A 34 3.81 13.32 -5.45
CA ASN A 34 4.42 13.83 -4.23
C ASN A 34 5.42 12.83 -3.62
N GLU A 35 6.30 13.34 -2.76
CA GLU A 35 7.35 12.55 -2.12
C GLU A 35 6.80 11.46 -1.20
N LYS A 36 5.69 11.72 -0.50
CA LYS A 36 5.04 10.71 0.36
C LYS A 36 4.63 9.48 -0.46
N TYR A 37 4.04 9.70 -1.63
CA TYR A 37 3.66 8.63 -2.54
C TYR A 37 4.90 7.97 -3.17
N LEU A 38 5.94 8.74 -3.50
CA LEU A 38 7.22 8.19 -3.99
C LEU A 38 7.82 7.19 -2.99
N TYR A 39 7.94 7.59 -1.72
CA TYR A 39 8.50 6.74 -0.68
C TYR A 39 7.63 5.52 -0.40
N GLY A 40 6.30 5.71 -0.38
CA GLY A 40 5.35 4.61 -0.32
C GLY A 40 5.57 3.60 -1.46
N ALA A 41 5.64 4.08 -2.70
CA ALA A 41 5.83 3.23 -3.88
C ALA A 41 7.15 2.45 -3.83
N LEU A 42 8.24 3.07 -3.35
CA LEU A 42 9.51 2.37 -3.10
C LEU A 42 9.32 1.23 -2.11
N ARG A 43 8.68 1.49 -0.96
CA ARG A 43 8.39 0.47 0.05
C ARG A 43 7.52 -0.65 -0.50
N TYR A 44 6.49 -0.31 -1.26
CA TYR A 44 5.60 -1.28 -1.90
C TYR A 44 6.37 -2.20 -2.84
N VAL A 45 7.11 -1.65 -3.80
CA VAL A 45 7.90 -2.43 -4.77
C VAL A 45 8.89 -3.37 -4.08
N HIS A 46 9.61 -2.88 -3.05
CA HIS A 46 10.57 -3.70 -2.34
C HIS A 46 9.92 -4.79 -1.48
N ASN A 47 8.71 -4.56 -0.94
CA ASN A 47 7.97 -5.54 -0.14
C ASN A 47 7.09 -6.48 -0.96
N ASN A 48 6.87 -6.25 -2.26
CA ASN A 48 6.08 -7.17 -3.10
C ASN A 48 6.51 -8.64 -3.00
N PRO A 49 7.81 -8.99 -2.99
CA PRO A 49 8.24 -10.37 -2.77
C PRO A 49 7.83 -10.96 -1.42
N VAL A 50 7.78 -10.13 -0.36
CA VAL A 50 7.32 -10.53 0.97
C VAL A 50 5.79 -10.72 0.96
N ASN A 51 5.07 -9.76 0.40
CA ASN A 51 3.61 -9.82 0.28
C ASN A 51 3.14 -11.01 -0.57
N ALA A 52 3.91 -11.39 -1.58
CA ALA A 52 3.67 -12.57 -2.41
C ALA A 52 4.17 -13.89 -1.78
N TYR A 53 4.65 -13.87 -0.53
CA TYR A 53 5.17 -15.03 0.19
C TYR A 53 6.36 -15.71 -0.51
N ILE A 54 7.12 -14.98 -1.32
CA ILE A 54 8.31 -15.49 -2.03
C ILE A 54 9.54 -15.45 -1.11
N THR A 55 9.59 -14.49 -0.19
CA THR A 55 10.63 -14.38 0.83
C THR A 55 10.04 -13.86 2.15
N ASN A 56 10.74 -14.08 3.25
CA ASN A 56 10.38 -13.54 4.56
C ASN A 56 10.99 -12.16 4.83
N ASP A 57 11.99 -11.76 4.05
CA ASP A 57 12.72 -10.50 4.23
C ASP A 57 12.97 -9.85 2.87
N PHE A 58 12.50 -8.61 2.71
CA PHE A 58 12.64 -7.85 1.48
C PHE A 58 14.11 -7.64 1.08
N LEU A 59 15.03 -7.56 2.04
CA LEU A 59 16.48 -7.41 1.79
C LEU A 59 17.09 -8.63 1.09
N THR A 60 16.52 -9.82 1.29
CA THR A 60 17.07 -11.07 0.76
C THR A 60 16.66 -11.36 -0.68
N TYR A 61 15.69 -10.62 -1.23
CA TYR A 61 15.19 -10.90 -2.57
C TYR A 61 16.13 -10.39 -3.66
N LYS A 62 16.82 -11.33 -4.32
CA LYS A 62 17.85 -11.02 -5.33
C LYS A 62 17.35 -10.28 -6.58
N TRP A 63 16.05 -10.32 -6.88
CA TRP A 63 15.47 -9.66 -8.06
C TRP A 63 14.76 -8.35 -7.69
N SER A 64 15.25 -7.67 -6.66
CA SER A 64 14.79 -6.36 -6.22
C SER A 64 15.94 -5.36 -6.24
N SER A 65 15.63 -4.11 -6.51
CA SER A 65 16.57 -2.99 -6.45
C SER A 65 16.97 -2.60 -5.02
N ILE A 66 16.38 -3.20 -3.99
CA ILE A 66 16.67 -2.84 -2.59
C ILE A 66 18.18 -2.93 -2.26
N ASN A 67 18.87 -3.94 -2.81
CA ASN A 67 20.31 -4.14 -2.56
C ASN A 67 21.18 -3.04 -3.20
N GLU A 68 20.68 -2.36 -4.24
CA GLU A 68 21.36 -1.21 -4.86
C GLU A 68 21.48 -0.04 -3.88
N TYR A 69 20.52 0.10 -2.96
CA TYR A 69 20.58 1.12 -1.91
C TYR A 69 21.65 0.80 -0.85
N MET A 70 22.00 -0.48 -0.67
CA MET A 70 23.04 -0.94 0.25
C MET A 70 24.45 -0.82 -0.36
N ASN A 71 24.56 -0.98 -1.68
CA ASN A 71 25.85 -1.00 -2.38
C ASN A 71 26.45 0.39 -2.58
N GLU A 72 27.72 0.62 -2.21
CA GLU A 72 28.39 1.92 -2.45
C GLU A 72 28.32 2.38 -3.91
N LYS A 73 28.40 1.42 -4.84
CA LYS A 73 28.29 1.65 -6.29
C LYS A 73 27.14 0.82 -6.85
N PRO A 74 25.92 1.40 -6.98
CA PRO A 74 24.80 0.72 -7.64
C PRO A 74 25.09 0.49 -9.13
N GLU A 75 24.58 -0.62 -9.68
CA GLU A 75 24.73 -0.97 -11.10
C GLU A 75 23.59 -0.41 -11.97
N ILE A 76 22.38 -0.35 -11.40
CA ILE A 76 21.14 -0.01 -12.11
C ILE A 76 20.67 1.38 -11.69
N ILE A 77 20.72 1.70 -10.39
CA ILE A 77 20.25 2.99 -9.89
C ILE A 77 21.33 4.05 -10.07
N CYS A 78 20.97 5.24 -10.58
CA CYS A 78 21.92 6.35 -10.62
C CYS A 78 22.33 6.77 -9.19
N CYS A 79 23.63 6.92 -8.93
CA CYS A 79 24.16 7.30 -7.63
C CYS A 79 23.54 8.59 -7.07
N LYS A 80 23.24 9.56 -7.95
CA LYS A 80 22.59 10.82 -7.55
C LYS A 80 21.22 10.53 -6.91
N TYR A 81 20.34 9.82 -7.62
CA TYR A 81 19.01 9.51 -7.11
C TYR A 81 19.04 8.63 -5.87
N LYS A 82 19.95 7.65 -5.81
CA LYS A 82 20.18 6.86 -4.60
C LYS A 82 20.46 7.77 -3.40
N ASN A 83 21.43 8.68 -3.55
CA ASN A 83 21.82 9.58 -2.47
C ASN A 83 20.71 10.57 -2.12
N ASP A 84 19.99 11.12 -3.09
CA ASP A 84 18.87 12.02 -2.85
C ASP A 84 17.79 11.33 -1.99
N ILE A 85 17.46 10.08 -2.29
CA ILE A 85 16.54 9.27 -1.47
C ILE A 85 17.14 9.01 -0.09
N LEU A 86 18.35 8.48 0.03
CA LEU A 86 18.91 8.13 1.35
C LEU A 86 19.06 9.37 2.25
N ASN A 87 19.42 10.51 1.69
CA ASN A 87 19.54 11.77 2.42
C ASN A 87 18.20 12.27 2.96
N SER A 88 17.07 12.01 2.28
CA SER A 88 15.74 12.40 2.80
C SER A 88 15.33 11.59 4.04
N PHE A 89 15.89 10.40 4.24
CA PHE A 89 15.72 9.59 5.45
C PHE A 89 16.81 9.86 6.51
N GLY A 90 17.87 10.58 6.15
CA GLY A 90 19.02 10.89 7.01
C GLY A 90 20.06 9.77 7.04
N ASN A 91 19.64 8.50 7.11
CA ASN A 91 20.55 7.36 7.02
C ASN A 91 19.83 6.11 6.48
N ILE A 92 20.62 5.07 6.21
CA ILE A 92 20.13 3.82 5.64
C ILE A 92 19.28 3.01 6.62
N ASP A 93 19.54 3.10 7.92
CA ASP A 93 18.79 2.37 8.94
C ASP A 93 17.36 2.91 9.05
N GLU A 94 17.17 4.23 8.99
CA GLU A 94 15.84 4.85 8.95
C GLU A 94 15.10 4.54 7.64
N PHE A 95 15.82 4.42 6.52
CA PHE A 95 15.25 3.93 5.26
C PHE A 95 14.76 2.47 5.38
N ILE A 96 15.57 1.57 5.94
CA ILE A 96 15.19 0.17 6.19
C ILE A 96 14.02 0.09 7.17
N LYS A 97 14.08 0.85 8.27
CA LYS A 97 13.02 0.91 9.26
C LYS A 97 11.72 1.40 8.65
N PHE A 98 11.75 2.42 7.79
CA PHE A 98 10.58 2.87 7.03
C PHE A 98 9.98 1.75 6.18
N HIS A 99 10.81 0.89 5.56
CA HIS A 99 10.34 -0.25 4.78
C HIS A 99 9.65 -1.32 5.63
N SER A 100 10.01 -1.43 6.91
CA SER A 100 9.37 -2.33 7.88
C SER A 100 8.10 -1.75 8.50
N LEU A 101 7.81 -0.46 8.32
CA LEU A 101 6.56 0.14 8.80
C LEU A 101 5.39 -0.25 7.90
N TYR A 102 4.21 -0.36 8.52
CA TYR A 102 2.97 -0.63 7.80
C TYR A 102 2.65 0.47 6.76
N ASP A 103 2.14 0.06 5.59
CA ASP A 103 1.74 0.95 4.51
C ASP A 103 0.23 1.14 4.45
N ASN A 104 -0.22 2.38 4.67
CA ASN A 104 -1.63 2.73 4.57
C ASN A 104 -2.03 3.21 3.16
N ASN A 105 -1.09 3.31 2.22
CA ASN A 105 -1.39 3.70 0.85
C ASN A 105 -2.02 2.54 0.09
N ILE A 106 -2.93 2.87 -0.82
CA ILE A 106 -3.47 1.94 -1.80
C ILE A 106 -2.74 2.18 -3.13
N TYR A 107 -2.23 1.11 -3.71
CA TYR A 107 -1.52 1.13 -4.99
C TYR A 107 -2.35 0.46 -6.07
N ILE A 108 -2.09 0.79 -7.33
CA ILE A 108 -2.72 0.10 -8.45
C ILE A 108 -2.27 -1.37 -8.45
N ASP A 109 -3.24 -2.25 -8.26
CA ASP A 109 -3.02 -3.70 -8.25
C ASP A 109 -4.12 -4.46 -9.01
N THR A 110 -4.11 -5.79 -8.91
CA THR A 110 -5.25 -6.65 -9.24
C THR A 110 -6.43 -6.35 -8.32
N ILE A 111 -7.65 -6.66 -8.75
CA ILE A 111 -8.87 -6.38 -7.97
C ILE A 111 -8.84 -7.15 -6.64
N GLU A 112 -8.32 -8.37 -6.70
CA GLU A 112 -8.14 -9.27 -5.56
C GLU A 112 -7.15 -8.68 -4.56
N GLU A 113 -5.98 -8.24 -5.02
CA GLU A 113 -4.96 -7.64 -4.16
C GLU A 113 -5.39 -6.28 -3.61
N GLU A 114 -6.06 -5.46 -4.41
CA GLU A 114 -6.63 -4.18 -3.96
C GLU A 114 -7.64 -4.38 -2.82
N SER A 115 -8.53 -5.37 -2.95
CA SER A 115 -9.51 -5.69 -1.91
C SER A 115 -8.84 -6.15 -0.61
N VAL A 116 -7.80 -6.99 -0.71
CA VAL A 116 -7.01 -7.43 0.45
C VAL A 116 -6.26 -6.26 1.08
N ASN A 117 -5.67 -5.38 0.28
CA ASN A 117 -4.94 -4.21 0.76
C ASN A 117 -5.87 -3.24 1.48
N ILE A 118 -7.07 -2.97 0.94
CA ILE A 118 -8.08 -2.14 1.59
C ILE A 118 -8.45 -2.73 2.96
N GLU A 119 -8.75 -4.03 3.06
CA GLU A 119 -9.11 -4.67 4.33
C GLU A 119 -7.96 -4.59 5.35
N LYS A 120 -6.71 -4.78 4.93
CA LYS A 120 -5.54 -4.59 5.81
C LYS A 120 -5.44 -3.14 6.33
N VAL A 121 -5.65 -2.14 5.46
CA VAL A 121 -5.62 -0.72 5.86
C VAL A 121 -6.72 -0.41 6.88
N ILE A 122 -7.92 -0.93 6.65
CA ILE A 122 -9.04 -0.78 7.59
C ILE A 122 -8.71 -1.44 8.94
N GLN A 123 -8.22 -2.68 8.92
CA GLN A 123 -7.87 -3.42 10.14
C GLN A 123 -6.79 -2.69 10.95
N ASN A 124 -5.71 -2.26 10.30
CA ASN A 124 -4.65 -1.49 10.97
C ASN A 124 -5.18 -0.15 11.52
N THR A 125 -6.11 0.51 10.82
CA THR A 125 -6.75 1.75 11.32
C THR A 125 -7.53 1.48 12.62
N ILE A 126 -8.27 0.37 12.68
CA ILE A 126 -9.02 -0.04 13.87
C ILE A 126 -8.07 -0.36 15.02
N GLU A 127 -7.01 -1.12 14.76
CA GLU A 127 -6.00 -1.49 15.75
C GLU A 127 -5.30 -0.26 16.33
N GLN A 128 -4.86 0.67 15.47
CA GLN A 128 -4.24 1.92 15.91
C GLN A 128 -5.20 2.76 16.77
N TYR A 129 -6.49 2.81 16.40
CA TYR A 129 -7.50 3.49 17.19
C TYR A 129 -7.71 2.81 18.56
N ALA A 130 -7.78 1.47 18.59
CA ALA A 130 -7.96 0.70 19.80
C ALA A 130 -6.79 0.90 20.77
N VAL A 131 -5.55 0.76 20.28
CA VAL A 131 -4.32 0.97 21.07
C VAL A 131 -4.28 2.40 21.62
N LYS A 132 -4.55 3.41 20.80
CA LYS A 132 -4.53 4.82 21.22
C LYS A 132 -5.54 5.13 22.34
N ASN A 133 -6.66 4.42 22.40
CA ASN A 133 -7.71 4.64 23.38
C ASN A 133 -7.74 3.55 24.48
N ASN A 134 -6.73 2.67 24.55
CA ASN A 134 -6.66 1.55 25.50
C ASN A 134 -7.90 0.64 25.48
N LEU A 135 -8.43 0.34 24.29
CA LEU A 135 -9.57 -0.55 24.09
C LEU A 135 -9.05 -1.97 23.84
N LEU A 136 -9.39 -2.92 24.71
CA LEU A 136 -8.88 -4.29 24.63
C LEU A 136 -9.94 -5.26 24.09
N ASP A 137 -11.20 -5.02 24.43
CA ASP A 137 -12.33 -5.87 24.07
C ASP A 137 -13.39 -5.10 23.27
N ALA A 138 -14.18 -5.83 22.48
CA ALA A 138 -15.31 -5.26 21.73
C ALA A 138 -16.34 -4.53 22.62
N LYS A 139 -16.43 -4.91 23.89
CA LYS A 139 -17.31 -4.28 24.90
C LYS A 139 -16.83 -2.86 25.30
N ASP A 140 -15.55 -2.55 25.12
CA ASP A 140 -14.97 -1.25 25.47
C ASP A 140 -15.32 -0.18 24.42
N PHE A 141 -15.81 -0.61 23.24
CA PHE A 141 -16.27 0.28 22.18
C PHE A 141 -17.64 0.86 22.51
N THR A 142 -17.61 1.97 23.26
CA THR A 142 -18.78 2.83 23.47
C THR A 142 -19.38 3.33 22.15
N HIS A 143 -20.63 3.77 22.18
CA HIS A 143 -21.27 4.37 21.01
C HIS A 143 -20.47 5.57 20.46
N ALA A 144 -19.85 6.37 21.34
CA ALA A 144 -19.00 7.49 20.93
C ALA A 144 -17.73 7.02 20.21
N HIS A 145 -17.11 5.91 20.64
CA HIS A 145 -15.97 5.31 19.95
C HIS A 145 -16.34 4.82 18.56
N LYS A 146 -17.49 4.15 18.42
CA LYS A 146 -18.00 3.68 17.13
C LYS A 146 -18.21 4.82 16.13
N GLU A 147 -18.78 5.95 16.57
CA GLU A 147 -18.97 7.11 15.70
C GLU A 147 -17.65 7.77 15.32
N ARG A 148 -16.70 7.89 16.25
CA ARG A 148 -15.36 8.43 15.96
C ARG A 148 -14.62 7.56 14.96
N LEU A 149 -14.64 6.24 15.15
CA LEU A 149 -14.05 5.29 14.23
C LEU A 149 -14.72 5.39 12.84
N ALA A 150 -16.05 5.45 12.78
CA ALA A 150 -16.77 5.64 11.52
C ALA A 150 -16.35 6.92 10.80
N ARG A 151 -16.14 8.05 11.50
CA ARG A 151 -15.64 9.29 10.89
C ARG A 151 -14.23 9.12 10.31
N ILE A 152 -13.34 8.43 11.01
CA ILE A 152 -11.98 8.15 10.53
C ILE A 152 -12.06 7.33 9.24
N VAL A 153 -12.85 6.26 9.24
CA VAL A 153 -12.99 5.36 8.09
C VAL A 153 -13.69 6.04 6.91
N ILE A 154 -14.67 6.92 7.15
CA ILE A 154 -15.27 7.76 6.10
C ILE A 154 -14.21 8.60 5.41
N ASN A 155 -13.30 9.21 6.17
CA ASN A 155 -12.26 10.08 5.62
C ASN A 155 -11.22 9.31 4.79
N LEU A 156 -11.06 8.00 5.02
CA LEU A 156 -10.22 7.16 4.16
C LEU A 156 -10.82 6.99 2.76
N ASN A 157 -12.15 7.06 2.63
CA ASN A 157 -12.88 6.92 1.38
C ASN A 157 -12.56 5.62 0.60
N LEU A 158 -12.28 4.53 1.31
CA LEU A 158 -11.89 3.23 0.73
C LEU A 158 -13.04 2.22 0.62
N ILE A 159 -14.08 2.37 1.44
CA ILE A 159 -15.17 1.40 1.55
C ILE A 159 -16.54 2.08 1.59
N THR A 160 -17.58 1.32 1.24
CA THR A 160 -18.94 1.85 1.15
C THR A 160 -19.53 2.20 2.52
N ILE A 161 -20.49 3.13 2.55
CA ILE A 161 -21.21 3.52 3.78
C ILE A 161 -21.84 2.32 4.50
N ASN A 162 -22.39 1.36 3.75
CA ASN A 162 -22.98 0.17 4.35
C ASN A 162 -21.92 -0.71 5.02
N ARG A 163 -20.76 -0.87 4.38
CA ARG A 163 -19.63 -1.60 4.97
C ARG A 163 -19.12 -0.92 6.24
N ILE A 164 -19.06 0.41 6.27
CA ILE A 164 -18.69 1.18 7.48
C ILE A 164 -19.72 0.96 8.59
N ALA A 165 -21.01 0.94 8.25
CA ALA A 165 -22.09 0.69 9.20
C ALA A 165 -21.99 -0.71 9.83
N GLU A 166 -21.70 -1.73 9.02
CA GLU A 166 -21.42 -3.09 9.49
C GLU A 166 -20.20 -3.13 10.42
N LEU A 167 -19.07 -2.57 9.99
CA LEU A 167 -17.81 -2.57 10.75
C LEU A 167 -17.93 -1.88 12.11
N CYS A 168 -18.60 -0.72 12.16
CA CYS A 168 -18.73 0.06 13.39
C CYS A 168 -19.95 -0.35 14.23
N ASN A 169 -20.77 -1.31 13.76
CA ASN A 169 -22.06 -1.67 14.36
C ASN A 169 -22.95 -0.43 14.60
N LEU A 170 -23.18 0.32 13.52
CA LEU A 170 -24.03 1.52 13.46
C LEU A 170 -25.09 1.36 12.37
N SER A 171 -26.16 2.17 12.41
CA SER A 171 -27.11 2.19 11.30
C SER A 171 -26.54 2.93 10.09
N SER A 172 -26.83 2.45 8.87
CA SER A 172 -26.41 3.13 7.64
C SER A 172 -26.88 4.59 7.58
N ASN A 173 -28.04 4.90 8.16
CA ASN A 173 -28.53 6.28 8.26
C ASN A 173 -27.64 7.14 9.16
N ARG A 174 -27.16 6.61 10.30
CA ARG A 174 -26.25 7.35 11.17
C ARG A 174 -24.93 7.63 10.46
N VAL A 175 -24.36 6.65 9.78
CA VAL A 175 -23.10 6.83 9.02
C VAL A 175 -23.28 7.86 7.89
N LYS A 176 -24.42 7.85 7.18
CA LYS A 176 -24.76 8.90 6.19
C LYS A 176 -24.80 10.29 6.82
N MET A 177 -25.37 10.44 8.03
CA MET A 177 -25.38 11.73 8.72
C MET A 177 -23.97 12.17 9.11
N LEU A 178 -23.14 11.27 9.66
CA LEU A 178 -21.75 11.57 10.00
C LEU A 178 -20.93 12.03 8.79
N SER A 179 -21.13 11.41 7.62
CA SER A 179 -20.48 11.82 6.38
C SER A 179 -20.88 13.25 5.95
N LYS A 180 -22.16 13.61 6.06
CA LYS A 180 -22.64 14.97 5.77
C LYS A 180 -22.15 16.01 6.77
N GLU A 181 -22.06 15.65 8.05
CA GLU A 181 -21.52 16.51 9.10
C GLU A 181 -20.03 16.81 8.88
N ASN A 182 -19.23 15.81 8.50
CA ASN A 182 -17.81 15.99 8.19
C ASN A 182 -17.57 16.96 7.03
N ALA A 183 -18.42 16.89 5.98
CA ALA A 183 -18.31 17.78 4.82
C ALA A 183 -18.52 19.26 5.19
N LYS A 184 -19.38 19.56 6.17
CA LYS A 184 -19.66 20.93 6.62
C LYS A 184 -18.58 21.54 7.53
N THR A 185 -17.78 20.72 8.20
CA THR A 185 -16.67 21.17 9.07
C THR A 185 -15.34 21.35 8.33
N SER A 186 -15.29 21.01 7.04
CA SER A 186 -14.08 21.09 6.20
C SER A 186 -14.10 22.28 5.23
N GLU A 187 -15.17 23.09 5.28
CA GLU A 187 -15.31 24.43 4.66
C GLU A 187 -15.03 25.52 5.71
#